data_AF-A0A4R2RYF8-F1
#
_entry.id   AF-A0A4R2RYF8-F1
#
_cell.length_a   1.000
_cell.length_b   1.000
_cell.length_c   1.000
_cell.angle_alpha   90.00
_cell.angle_beta   90.00
_cell.angle_gamma   90.00
#
_symmetry.space_group_name_H-M   'P 1'
#
loop_
_entity.id
_entity.type
_entity.pdbx_description
1 polymer ?
#
loop_
_entity_poly.entity_id
_entity_poly.type
_entity_poly.pdbx_seq_one_letter_code
_entity_poly.pdbx_strand_id
1 'polypeptide(L)'
;MAHDSALFYNNSAGVPFTAAYIQAKGDPIADLYEDIAAEEKARATYQWIIDQSDDPDLNDSLKFLREREIVHSQRFREAVDILKDERGKKKIF
;
A
#
# COMPACT_ATOMS: atom_id res chain seq x y z
N MET A 1 -29.38 5.59 6.68
CA MET A 1 -27.90 5.60 6.73
C MET A 1 -27.52 4.92 8.03
N ALA A 2 -26.80 3.80 7.99
CA ALA A 2 -26.79 2.81 9.09
C ALA A 2 -25.80 3.10 10.25
N HIS A 3 -25.10 4.24 10.25
CA HIS A 3 -24.11 4.59 11.28
C HIS A 3 -24.06 6.09 11.62
N ASP A 4 -25.07 6.87 11.22
CA ASP A 4 -25.13 8.33 11.45
C ASP A 4 -23.79 9.03 11.07
N SER A 5 -23.16 9.77 12.00
CA SER A 5 -21.89 10.48 11.79
C SER A 5 -20.64 9.65 12.19
N ALA A 6 -20.81 8.39 12.60
CA ALA A 6 -19.69 7.55 13.01
C ALA A 6 -18.86 7.08 11.80
N LEU A 7 -17.56 6.88 12.03
CA LEU A 7 -16.68 6.23 11.07
C LEU A 7 -17.15 4.79 10.82
N PHE A 8 -17.15 4.39 9.55
CA PHE A 8 -17.47 3.04 9.13
C PHE A 8 -16.46 2.55 8.08
N TYR A 9 -16.17 1.25 8.11
CA TYR A 9 -15.18 0.65 7.22
C TYR A 9 -15.78 0.36 5.85
N ASN A 10 -15.98 1.41 5.05
CA ASN A 10 -16.38 1.32 3.65
C ASN A 10 -15.56 2.28 2.79
N ASN A 11 -15.48 2.00 1.49
CA ASN A 11 -14.90 2.95 0.54
C ASN A 11 -15.87 4.11 0.23
N SER A 12 -15.41 5.09 -0.56
CA SER A 12 -16.21 6.28 -0.93
C SER A 12 -17.51 5.97 -1.70
N ALA A 13 -17.64 4.77 -2.27
CA ALA A 13 -18.85 4.30 -2.95
C ALA A 13 -19.80 3.49 -2.03
N GLY A 14 -19.48 3.38 -0.74
CA GLY A 14 -20.32 2.65 0.23
C GLY A 14 -20.10 1.13 0.26
N VAL A 15 -19.06 0.62 -0.41
CA VAL A 15 -18.73 -0.82 -0.37
C VAL A 15 -17.97 -1.14 0.92
N PRO A 16 -18.46 -2.05 1.78
CA PRO A 16 -17.77 -2.42 3.01
C PRO A 16 -16.39 -3.04 2.74
N PHE A 17 -15.45 -2.75 3.64
CA PHE A 17 -14.16 -3.44 3.66
C PHE A 17 -14.37 -4.94 3.81
N THR A 18 -13.57 -5.72 3.09
CA THR A 18 -13.63 -7.19 3.10
C THR A 18 -12.23 -7.77 3.01
N ALA A 19 -12.05 -8.94 3.61
CA ALA A 19 -10.81 -9.71 3.52
C ALA A 19 -10.44 -10.08 2.07
N ALA A 20 -11.37 -9.99 1.11
CA ALA A 20 -11.08 -10.21 -0.31
C ALA A 20 -10.05 -9.22 -0.89
N TYR A 21 -9.80 -8.08 -0.24
CA TYR A 21 -8.75 -7.13 -0.64
C TYR A 21 -7.35 -7.52 -0.16
N ILE A 22 -7.23 -8.51 0.73
CA ILE A 22 -5.95 -9.03 1.21
C ILE A 22 -5.55 -10.18 0.31
N GLN A 23 -4.49 -9.98 -0.48
CA GLN A 23 -3.89 -11.04 -1.28
C GLN A 23 -2.75 -11.69 -0.49
N ALA A 24 -2.68 -13.01 -0.54
CA ALA A 24 -1.62 -13.80 0.09
C ALA A 24 -1.47 -15.11 -0.68
N LYS A 25 -0.44 -15.19 -1.53
CA LYS A 25 -0.19 -16.35 -2.38
C LYS A 25 0.72 -17.37 -1.69
N GLY A 26 1.55 -16.93 -0.75
CA GLY A 26 2.53 -17.75 -0.04
C GLY A 26 3.84 -17.92 -0.82
N ASP A 27 4.00 -17.27 -1.97
CA ASP A 27 5.29 -17.05 -2.61
C ASP A 27 5.80 -15.67 -2.18
N PRO A 28 6.85 -15.58 -1.36
CA PRO A 28 7.31 -14.31 -0.79
C PRO A 28 7.66 -13.24 -1.84
N ILE A 29 8.14 -13.63 -3.03
CA ILE A 29 8.48 -12.67 -4.08
C ILE A 29 7.19 -12.16 -4.74
N ALA A 30 6.22 -13.05 -5.01
CA ALA A 30 4.93 -12.64 -5.57
C ALA A 30 4.18 -11.72 -4.60
N ASP A 31 4.14 -12.08 -3.31
CA ASP A 31 3.47 -11.31 -2.26
C ASP A 31 4.11 -9.90 -2.14
N LEU A 32 5.45 -9.80 -2.15
CA LEU A 32 6.13 -8.49 -2.15
C LEU A 32 5.86 -7.64 -3.40
N TYR A 33 5.65 -8.26 -4.57
CA TYR A 33 5.26 -7.52 -5.77
C TYR A 33 3.84 -6.97 -5.68
N GLU A 34 2.94 -7.69 -5.02
CA GLU A 34 1.59 -7.20 -4.72
C GLU A 34 1.66 -6.02 -3.74
N ASP A 35 2.48 -6.11 -2.69
CA ASP A 35 2.71 -5.02 -1.73
C ASP A 35 3.28 -3.78 -2.42
N ILE A 36 4.32 -3.93 -3.26
CA ILE A 36 4.86 -2.81 -4.06
C ILE A 36 3.76 -2.16 -4.90
N ALA A 37 2.92 -2.96 -5.57
CA ALA A 37 1.83 -2.42 -6.38
C ALA A 37 0.76 -1.71 -5.54
N ALA A 38 0.52 -2.17 -4.31
CA ALA A 38 -0.39 -1.52 -3.37
C ALA A 38 0.13 -0.13 -2.94
N GLU A 39 1.40 -0.01 -2.55
CA GLU A 39 1.98 1.28 -2.13
C GLU A 39 2.05 2.28 -3.29
N GLU A 40 2.37 1.82 -4.50
CA GLU A 40 2.38 2.68 -5.69
C GLU A 40 0.97 3.21 -6.02
N LYS A 41 -0.08 2.40 -5.83
CA LYS A 41 -1.48 2.83 -5.99
C LYS A 41 -1.89 3.81 -4.89
N ALA A 42 -1.56 3.53 -3.63
CA ALA A 42 -1.84 4.42 -2.50
C ALA A 42 -1.18 5.80 -2.70
N ARG A 43 0.10 5.82 -3.09
CA ARG A 43 0.83 7.04 -3.43
C ARG A 43 0.12 7.87 -4.50
N ALA A 44 -0.31 7.22 -5.59
CA ALA A 44 -1.01 7.89 -6.68
C ALA A 44 -2.38 8.42 -6.24
N THR A 45 -3.11 7.66 -5.41
CA THR A 45 -4.37 8.11 -4.82
C THR A 45 -4.18 9.33 -3.93
N TYR A 46 -3.17 9.35 -3.05
CA TYR A 46 -2.91 10.52 -2.21
C TYR A 46 -2.52 11.75 -3.04
N GLN A 47 -1.69 11.58 -4.07
CA GLN A 47 -1.35 12.69 -4.96
C GLN A 47 -2.61 13.27 -5.63
N TRP A 48 -3.49 12.40 -6.12
CA TRP A 48 -4.75 12.85 -6.72
C TRP A 48 -5.63 13.60 -5.71
N ILE A 49 -5.74 13.15 -4.46
CA ILE A 49 -6.52 13.86 -3.43
C ILE A 49 -5.91 15.23 -3.10
N ILE A 50 -4.58 15.31 -2.98
CA ILE A 50 -3.86 16.58 -2.77
C ILE A 50 -4.17 17.57 -3.89
N ASP A 51 -4.21 17.11 -5.13
CA ASP A 51 -4.52 17.96 -6.29
C ASP A 51 -5.99 18.42 -6.35
N GLN A 52 -6.89 17.82 -5.56
CA GLN A 52 -8.31 18.16 -5.50
C GLN A 52 -8.71 18.93 -4.24
N SER A 53 -7.87 18.96 -3.21
CA SER A 53 -8.17 19.55 -1.91
C SER A 53 -7.47 20.89 -1.70
N ASP A 54 -8.18 21.87 -1.15
CA ASP A 54 -7.65 23.15 -0.68
C ASP A 54 -7.42 23.20 0.84
N ASP A 55 -7.81 22.14 1.57
CA ASP A 55 -7.59 22.03 3.02
C ASP A 55 -6.10 21.77 3.35
N PRO A 56 -5.43 22.68 4.08
CA PRO A 56 -4.00 22.55 4.38
C PRO A 56 -3.70 21.40 5.35
N ASP A 57 -4.57 21.14 6.34
CA ASP A 57 -4.33 20.13 7.38
C ASP A 57 -4.46 18.71 6.79
N LEU A 58 -5.43 18.53 5.88
CA LEU A 58 -5.57 17.30 5.10
C LEU A 58 -4.36 17.11 4.20
N ASN A 59 -3.97 18.14 3.45
CA ASN A 59 -2.88 18.05 2.48
C ASN A 59 -1.53 17.77 3.14
N ASP A 60 -1.25 18.34 4.32
CA ASP A 60 -0.01 18.07 5.04
C ASP A 60 0.07 16.61 5.53
N SER A 61 -1.06 16.07 6.01
CA SER A 61 -1.14 14.65 6.38
C SER A 61 -0.91 13.74 5.16
N LEU A 62 -1.53 14.05 4.02
CA LEU A 62 -1.38 13.27 2.79
C LEU A 62 0.03 13.35 2.19
N LYS A 63 0.72 14.50 2.28
CA LYS A 63 2.13 14.62 1.84
C LYS A 63 3.02 13.67 2.63
N PHE A 64 2.87 13.64 3.96
CA PHE A 64 3.62 12.72 4.82
C PHE A 64 3.35 11.26 4.44
N LEU A 65 2.09 10.87 4.28
CA LEU A 65 1.74 9.50 3.88
C LEU A 65 2.28 9.15 2.49
N ARG A 66 2.17 10.06 1.51
CA ARG A 66 2.71 9.86 0.16
C ARG A 66 4.22 9.62 0.15
N GLU A 67 4.99 10.32 1.00
CA GLU A 67 6.42 10.08 1.16
C GLU A 67 6.71 8.72 1.80
N ARG A 68 5.88 8.30 2.77
CA ARG A 68 5.97 6.97 3.38
C ARG A 68 5.77 5.87 2.36
N GLU A 69 4.82 5.99 1.43
CA GLU A 69 4.60 4.97 0.40
C GLU A 69 5.80 4.80 -0.53
N ILE A 70 6.57 5.88 -0.79
CA ILE A 70 7.85 5.77 -1.53
C ILE A 70 8.84 4.93 -0.74
N VAL A 71 8.96 5.20 0.57
CA VAL A 71 9.87 4.44 1.45
C VAL A 71 9.43 2.98 1.54
N HIS A 72 8.13 2.70 1.69
CA HIS A 72 7.60 1.34 1.75
C HIS A 72 7.88 0.56 0.44
N SER A 73 7.53 1.14 -0.71
CA SER A 73 7.84 0.58 -2.04
C SER A 73 9.34 0.30 -2.20
N GLN A 74 10.21 1.22 -1.76
CA GLN A 74 11.66 1.00 -1.80
C GLN A 74 12.09 -0.19 -0.92
N ARG A 75 11.60 -0.28 0.32
CA ARG A 75 11.95 -1.39 1.23
C ARG A 75 11.48 -2.74 0.73
N PHE A 76 10.30 -2.81 0.13
CA PHE A 76 9.83 -4.05 -0.48
C PHE A 76 10.67 -4.45 -1.69
N ARG A 77 11.12 -3.50 -2.52
CA ARG A 77 12.05 -3.79 -3.63
C ARG A 77 13.39 -4.32 -3.13
N GLU A 78 13.95 -3.70 -2.09
CA GLU A 78 15.16 -4.19 -1.43
C GLU A 78 14.98 -5.63 -0.90
N ALA A 79 13.83 -5.94 -0.30
CA ALA A 79 13.50 -7.29 0.16
C ALA A 79 13.38 -8.29 -1.00
N VAL A 80 12.79 -7.90 -2.13
CA VAL A 80 12.72 -8.74 -3.34
C VAL A 80 14.13 -9.09 -3.84
N ASP A 81 15.04 -8.12 -3.87
CA ASP A 81 16.41 -8.34 -4.33
C ASP A 81 17.17 -9.29 -3.39
N ILE A 82 17.04 -9.12 -2.07
CA ILE A 82 17.61 -10.04 -1.07
C ILE A 82 17.12 -11.47 -1.30
N LEU A 83 15.82 -11.67 -1.48
CA LEU A 83 15.23 -13.01 -1.68
C LEU A 83 15.68 -13.65 -3.00
N LYS A 84 15.83 -12.86 -4.06
CA LYS A 84 16.36 -13.36 -5.35
C LYS A 84 17.81 -13.80 -5.20
N ASP A 85 18.63 -13.02 -4.52
CA ASP A 85 20.03 -13.35 -4.25
C ASP A 85 20.15 -14.63 -3.41
N GLU A 86 19.29 -14.82 -2.40
CA GLU A 86 19.26 -16.03 -1.59
C GLU A 86 18.84 -17.27 -2.38
N ARG A 87 17.83 -17.16 -3.26
CA ARG A 87 17.43 -18.27 -4.15
C ARG A 87 18.52 -18.66 -5.14
N GLY A 88 19.36 -17.71 -5.55
CA GLY A 88 20.48 -17.94 -6.47
C GLY A 88 21.69 -18.64 -5.84
N LYS A 89 21.78 -18.68 -4.49
CA LYS A 89 22.92 -19.31 -3.79
C LYS A 89 22.81 -20.83 -3.80
N LYS A 90 23.88 -21.52 -4.22
CA LYS A 90 24.02 -22.97 -4.02
C LYS A 90 24.11 -23.25 -2.51
N LYS A 91 23.20 -24.07 -1.99
CA LYS A 91 23.31 -24.62 -0.64
C LYS A 91 24.35 -25.73 -0.68
N ILE A 92 25.50 -25.52 -0.03
CA ILE A 92 26.51 -26.55 0.20
C ILE A 92 26.22 -27.12 1.59
N PHE A 93 25.98 -28.42 1.67
CA PHE A 93 25.77 -29.18 2.90
C PHE A 93 27.02 -29.97 3.24
#